data_AF-A0A0J8DC73-F1
#
_entry.id   AF-A0A0J8DC73-F1
#
_cell.length_a   1.000
_cell.length_b   1.000
_cell.length_c   1.000
_cell.angle_alpha   90.00
_cell.angle_beta   90.00
_cell.angle_gamma   90.00
#
_symmetry.space_group_name_H-M   'P 1'
#
loop_
_entity.id
_entity.type
_entity.pdbx_description
1 polymer ?
#
loop_
_entity_poly.entity_id
_entity_poly.type
_entity_poly.pdbx_seq_one_letter_code
_entity_poly.pdbx_strand_id
1 'polypeptide(L)'
;MDFYGIMYISLNIICKFKLKGVCKIKRVRTKIIIPFVLLFTFVLNVLGLVNPAQDVHAASYPKITGAQIVDKSPRVGLYPTLKLTSKGYSSVQYSVYKYIPAKKTWQNVSGGYTKAVSGTKPYSIKLKTPLHQGDNIFSVWVKRAGKKPLNKGGYDSALSYKVKVADNNFIPKVTSVSIDKKEIKLGQIPSVTVKSSGNVKVQYKVLLYSESKEVFEDVSNGYTKGTEPSKPTTIKTTSPLKPGKNTFRVWIKKDGLPPMTSSGYDSSTNYIVDVPVDKNASKILDVKAEGDKFTIGSKAKISIKGESGDGSNISYKAFLYSKNKDKWIDASNYINDIKSGEVTTLELNTPLEEGKNKVLIWSKRSSVKNDVYEDFKKLEINATKPEPVKKKIVIDPGHGGKDPGSLSSSGTNERDIVLSVALKLGPILESNGYEILYTRDDNENVNWNSLNKNESLRYRANLANTNGADIFVSIHCNSTDGVPGSGTETFYSTKKSSKDKELATLIQKELVKSIGLRDRGAKPNDLAVLDNTTMPAALVELAFINNPNEEAKLKDEDFQLKAANGIANGIIKFFSK
;
A
#
# COMPACT_ATOMS: atom_id res chain seq x y z
N MET A 1 40.53 59.80 27.48
CA MET A 1 40.85 59.50 28.89
C MET A 1 39.54 59.40 29.65
N ASP A 2 39.56 58.67 30.76
CA ASP A 2 38.45 58.52 31.73
C ASP A 2 37.18 57.82 31.17
N PHE A 3 36.39 57.09 31.97
CA PHE A 3 36.43 56.89 33.43
C PHE A 3 37.40 55.79 33.89
N TYR A 4 38.15 56.09 34.95
CA TYR A 4 38.92 55.13 35.76
C TYR A 4 38.30 55.00 37.17
N GLY A 5 38.57 53.89 37.86
CA GLY A 5 38.47 53.82 39.32
C GLY A 5 37.11 53.46 39.92
N ILE A 6 36.82 52.16 40.05
CA ILE A 6 36.99 51.44 41.32
C ILE A 6 37.06 49.94 40.97
N MET A 7 38.28 49.43 40.95
CA MET A 7 38.58 48.00 40.96
C MET A 7 39.66 47.80 42.03
N TYR A 8 39.58 46.69 42.77
CA TYR A 8 40.43 46.30 43.89
C TYR A 8 40.18 46.93 45.28
N ILE A 9 40.44 46.09 46.29
CA ILE A 9 40.50 46.32 47.75
C ILE A 9 39.17 46.69 48.44
N SER A 10 38.43 45.65 48.83
CA SER A 10 37.82 45.53 50.18
C SER A 10 37.46 44.07 50.45
N LEU A 11 38.33 43.37 51.21
CA LEU A 11 38.18 41.96 51.57
C LEU A 11 37.60 41.88 53.00
N ASN A 12 36.51 41.13 53.20
CA ASN A 12 35.73 41.04 54.46
C ASN A 12 35.04 42.38 54.82
N ILE A 13 33.78 42.44 55.21
CA ILE A 13 33.06 41.87 56.37
C ILE A 13 31.56 41.83 55.94
N ILE A 14 30.69 40.86 56.25
CA ILE A 14 30.50 40.06 57.47
C ILE A 14 30.55 38.55 57.18
N CYS A 15 31.22 37.80 58.05
CA CYS A 15 31.11 36.35 58.12
C CYS A 15 30.58 35.93 59.51
N LYS A 16 29.47 35.18 59.55
CA LYS A 16 28.89 34.41 60.68
C LYS A 16 27.61 33.74 60.12
N PHE A 17 27.41 32.43 60.15
CA PHE A 17 27.99 31.37 60.99
C PHE A 17 28.61 30.18 60.23
N LYS A 18 29.58 29.55 60.91
CA LYS A 18 30.12 28.19 60.75
C LYS A 18 29.03 27.11 60.98
N LEU A 19 29.06 25.85 60.49
CA LEU A 19 29.88 25.06 59.53
C LEU A 19 28.86 24.29 58.61
N LYS A 20 29.05 23.12 57.95
CA LYS A 20 30.11 22.09 57.80
C LYS A 20 29.83 21.27 56.51
N GLY A 21 30.84 20.65 55.90
CA GLY A 21 30.67 19.57 54.90
C GLY A 21 31.04 19.90 53.44
N VAL A 22 31.66 18.94 52.76
CA VAL A 22 32.27 19.08 51.41
C VAL A 22 31.24 19.05 50.28
N CYS A 23 31.49 19.81 49.21
CA CYS A 23 30.63 19.93 48.02
C CYS A 23 30.80 18.76 47.02
N LYS A 24 29.67 18.20 46.53
CA LYS A 24 29.49 17.69 45.14
C LYS A 24 28.04 17.25 44.87
N ILE A 25 27.20 18.13 44.32
CA ILE A 25 25.92 17.74 43.67
C ILE A 25 25.81 18.41 42.29
N LYS A 26 25.39 17.63 41.28
CA LYS A 26 25.23 18.10 39.89
C LYS A 26 24.06 19.09 39.80
N ARG A 27 24.26 20.21 39.10
CA ARG A 27 23.31 21.32 39.06
C ARG A 27 22.08 20.97 38.20
N VAL A 28 20.95 20.67 38.85
CA VAL A 28 19.62 20.58 38.21
C VAL A 28 19.32 21.89 37.48
N ARG A 29 18.78 21.81 36.26
CA ARG A 29 18.40 22.97 35.44
C ARG A 29 16.90 23.27 35.54
N THR A 30 16.48 23.87 36.64
CA THR A 30 15.26 24.68 36.66
C THR A 30 15.59 26.12 36.23
N LYS A 31 14.93 26.61 35.19
CA LYS A 31 14.92 28.03 34.81
C LYS A 31 13.53 28.48 34.37
N ILE A 32 12.74 28.81 35.39
CA ILE A 32 11.77 29.92 35.29
C ILE A 32 12.58 31.24 35.19
N ILE A 33 11.93 32.37 34.94
CA ILE A 33 12.53 33.70 34.69
C ILE A 33 13.16 33.83 33.28
N ILE A 34 12.30 33.75 32.27
CA ILE A 34 12.48 34.47 30.99
C ILE A 34 11.19 35.27 30.66
N PRO A 35 10.90 36.36 31.39
CA PRO A 35 10.22 37.51 30.75
C PRO A 35 11.02 38.82 30.82
N PHE A 36 11.83 39.03 31.88
CA PHE A 36 12.34 40.36 32.23
C PHE A 36 13.46 40.92 31.34
N VAL A 37 14.19 40.08 30.60
CA VAL A 37 15.32 40.54 29.78
C VAL A 37 14.88 41.17 28.45
N LEU A 38 13.71 40.80 27.92
CA LEU A 38 13.21 41.30 26.63
C LEU A 38 12.63 42.72 26.71
N LEU A 39 12.26 43.19 27.90
CA LEU A 39 11.71 44.54 28.08
C LEU A 39 12.83 45.61 28.04
N PHE A 40 14.01 45.28 28.57
CA PHE A 40 15.12 46.24 28.71
C PHE A 40 15.79 46.58 27.37
N THR A 41 15.92 45.60 26.45
CA THR A 41 16.44 45.83 25.09
C THR A 41 15.48 46.56 24.17
N PHE A 42 14.18 46.63 24.50
CA PHE A 42 13.22 47.44 23.73
C PHE A 42 13.40 48.93 24.02
N VAL A 43 13.50 49.31 25.30
CA VAL A 43 13.65 50.72 25.73
C VAL A 43 14.90 51.37 25.14
N LEU A 44 16.05 50.69 25.14
CA LEU A 44 17.31 51.23 24.63
C LEU A 44 17.35 51.42 23.10
N ASN A 45 16.53 50.70 22.33
CA ASN A 45 16.43 50.91 20.88
C ASN A 45 15.52 52.09 20.50
N VAL A 46 14.58 52.49 21.38
CA VAL A 46 13.65 53.60 21.11
C VAL A 46 14.31 54.98 21.32
N LEU A 47 15.40 55.05 22.09
CA LEU A 47 16.07 56.31 22.44
C LEU A 47 17.33 56.64 21.61
N GLY A 48 17.73 55.80 20.65
CA GLY A 48 18.76 56.12 19.64
C GLY A 48 20.21 56.30 20.12
N LEU A 49 20.49 56.16 21.43
CA LEU A 49 21.77 56.52 22.05
C LEU A 49 22.83 55.38 22.05
N VAL A 50 23.03 54.72 20.90
CA VAL A 50 24.22 53.87 20.68
C VAL A 50 24.74 54.06 19.25
N ASN A 51 25.76 54.91 19.09
CA ASN A 51 26.58 54.90 17.88
C ASN A 51 27.48 53.66 17.89
N PRO A 52 27.43 52.76 16.89
CA PRO A 52 28.42 51.70 16.77
C PRO A 52 29.77 52.29 16.36
N ALA A 53 30.85 51.82 16.98
CA ALA A 53 32.20 52.18 16.55
C ALA A 53 32.44 51.79 15.08
N GLN A 54 33.22 52.60 14.36
CA GLN A 54 33.57 52.34 12.97
C GLN A 54 34.55 51.16 12.88
N ASP A 55 34.03 49.98 12.55
CA ASP A 55 34.82 48.76 12.38
C ASP A 55 35.31 48.62 10.92
N VAL A 56 36.63 48.67 10.72
CA VAL A 56 37.25 49.08 9.44
C VAL A 56 37.44 47.92 8.44
N HIS A 57 36.50 46.98 8.39
CA HIS A 57 36.50 45.84 7.45
C HIS A 57 35.13 45.57 6.80
N ALA A 58 34.52 46.61 6.22
CA ALA A 58 33.20 46.56 5.59
C ALA A 58 33.14 45.83 4.22
N ALA A 59 33.70 44.63 4.10
CA ALA A 59 33.75 43.85 2.86
C ALA A 59 33.41 42.35 3.07
N SER A 60 32.26 41.82 2.63
CA SER A 60 30.92 42.40 2.47
C SER A 60 29.93 41.22 2.33
N TYR A 61 28.93 41.15 3.19
CA TYR A 61 27.96 40.03 3.14
C TYR A 61 26.79 40.36 2.20
N PRO A 62 26.25 39.37 1.46
CA PRO A 62 25.14 39.62 0.54
C PRO A 62 23.89 40.00 1.34
N LYS A 63 23.48 41.26 1.23
CA LYS A 63 22.22 41.76 1.78
C LYS A 63 21.16 41.68 0.70
N ILE A 64 20.05 40.97 0.97
CA ILE A 64 18.89 41.01 0.10
C ILE A 64 18.23 42.39 0.19
N THR A 65 17.92 42.99 -0.95
CA THR A 65 17.41 44.36 -1.08
C THR A 65 16.00 44.44 -1.65
N GLY A 66 15.48 43.36 -2.24
CA GLY A 66 14.11 43.32 -2.75
C GLY A 66 13.64 41.94 -3.17
N ALA A 67 12.31 41.79 -3.15
CA ALA A 67 11.58 40.67 -3.70
C ALA A 67 10.26 41.19 -4.29
N GLN A 68 9.88 40.75 -5.48
CA GLN A 68 8.66 41.19 -6.17
C GLN A 68 8.09 40.04 -7.03
N ILE A 69 6.78 39.82 -7.03
CA ILE A 69 6.15 38.94 -8.04
C ILE A 69 6.24 39.61 -9.42
N VAL A 70 6.68 38.85 -10.42
CA VAL A 70 6.81 39.30 -11.83
C VAL A 70 5.48 39.15 -12.59
N ASP A 71 4.65 38.18 -12.19
CA ASP A 71 3.35 37.93 -12.80
C ASP A 71 2.42 39.15 -12.58
N LYS A 72 2.05 39.85 -13.67
CA LYS A 72 1.28 41.12 -13.65
C LYS A 72 -0.07 41.09 -12.90
N SER A 73 -0.58 39.90 -12.54
CA SER A 73 -1.85 39.74 -11.84
C SER A 73 -1.78 38.52 -10.89
N PRO A 74 -1.27 38.69 -9.66
CA PRO A 74 -1.21 37.61 -8.68
C PRO A 74 -2.61 37.09 -8.33
N ARG A 75 -2.86 35.80 -8.55
CA ARG A 75 -4.17 35.15 -8.39
C ARG A 75 -4.05 33.80 -7.70
N VAL A 76 -5.13 33.32 -7.06
CA VAL A 76 -5.16 32.01 -6.38
C VAL A 76 -4.79 30.90 -7.39
N GLY A 77 -4.08 29.86 -6.97
CA GLY A 77 -3.64 28.78 -7.86
C GLY A 77 -2.44 29.12 -8.76
N LEU A 78 -2.06 30.40 -8.91
CA LEU A 78 -0.85 30.79 -9.64
C LEU A 78 0.40 30.35 -8.86
N TYR A 79 1.30 29.62 -9.52
CA TYR A 79 2.67 29.39 -9.05
C TYR A 79 3.50 30.63 -9.43
N PRO A 80 3.87 31.52 -8.49
CA PRO A 80 4.42 32.82 -8.85
C PRO A 80 5.90 32.75 -9.22
N THR A 81 6.36 33.70 -10.02
CA THR A 81 7.77 34.00 -10.26
C THR A 81 8.17 35.19 -9.37
N LEU A 82 9.13 35.00 -8.45
CA LEU A 82 9.73 36.11 -7.70
C LEU A 82 10.99 36.62 -8.42
N LYS A 83 11.06 37.93 -8.69
CA LYS A 83 12.29 38.65 -9.00
C LYS A 83 12.92 39.13 -7.69
N LEU A 84 14.17 38.75 -7.48
CA LEU A 84 14.94 38.98 -6.27
C LEU A 84 16.14 39.90 -6.59
N THR A 85 16.52 40.74 -5.64
CA THR A 85 17.70 41.61 -5.73
C THR A 85 18.53 41.55 -4.46
N SER A 86 19.85 41.64 -4.61
CA SER A 86 20.80 41.75 -3.50
C SER A 86 21.87 42.83 -3.78
N LYS A 87 22.68 43.14 -2.77
CA LYS A 87 23.93 43.88 -2.92
C LYS A 87 25.02 43.35 -1.98
N GLY A 88 26.27 43.74 -2.23
CA GLY A 88 27.41 43.45 -1.36
C GLY A 88 28.18 42.17 -1.68
N TYR A 89 27.74 41.34 -2.65
CA TYR A 89 28.54 40.19 -3.09
C TYR A 89 28.26 39.85 -4.55
N SER A 90 29.29 39.36 -5.27
CA SER A 90 29.20 39.09 -6.71
C SER A 90 28.51 37.77 -7.06
N SER A 91 28.62 36.74 -6.21
CA SER A 91 28.09 35.39 -6.47
C SER A 91 27.35 34.80 -5.27
N VAL A 92 26.03 34.63 -5.40
CA VAL A 92 25.10 34.29 -4.31
C VAL A 92 24.24 33.07 -4.64
N GLN A 93 23.56 32.54 -3.63
CA GLN A 93 22.52 31.53 -3.75
C GLN A 93 21.28 32.01 -2.98
N TYR A 94 20.09 31.81 -3.57
CA TYR A 94 18.81 32.18 -2.97
C TYR A 94 18.04 30.94 -2.50
N SER A 95 17.19 31.10 -1.49
CA SER A 95 16.17 30.13 -1.12
C SER A 95 14.89 30.86 -0.72
N VAL A 96 13.72 30.25 -0.95
CA VAL A 96 12.43 30.88 -0.65
C VAL A 96 11.59 29.93 0.20
N TYR A 97 11.11 30.43 1.32
CA TYR A 97 10.15 29.76 2.20
C TYR A 97 8.81 30.48 2.14
N LYS A 98 7.71 29.73 2.30
CA LYS A 98 6.35 30.23 2.43
C LYS A 98 5.78 29.81 3.77
N TYR A 99 5.12 30.74 4.47
CA TYR A 99 4.42 30.41 5.72
C TYR A 99 3.11 29.67 5.41
N ILE A 100 2.82 28.62 6.17
CA ILE A 100 1.63 27.77 6.02
C ILE A 100 0.79 27.93 7.31
N PRO A 101 -0.20 28.85 7.36
CA PRO A 101 -0.90 29.21 8.60
C PRO A 101 -1.53 28.01 9.32
N ALA A 102 -2.20 27.12 8.57
CA ALA A 102 -2.84 25.92 9.10
C ALA A 102 -1.87 24.92 9.77
N LYS A 103 -0.58 24.98 9.45
CA LYS A 103 0.48 24.14 10.04
C LYS A 103 1.42 24.92 10.98
N LYS A 104 1.23 26.25 11.10
CA LYS A 104 2.12 27.19 11.82
C LYS A 104 3.62 27.05 11.48
N THR A 105 3.95 26.60 10.26
CA THR A 105 5.31 26.26 9.83
C THR A 105 5.71 26.95 8.52
N TRP A 106 7.03 27.04 8.28
CA TRP A 106 7.61 27.51 7.04
C TRP A 106 7.97 26.33 6.12
N GLN A 107 7.39 26.29 4.94
CA GLN A 107 7.70 25.30 3.90
C GLN A 107 8.69 25.89 2.90
N ASN A 108 9.73 25.14 2.51
CA ASN A 108 10.60 25.57 1.40
C ASN A 108 9.84 25.43 0.07
N VAL A 109 9.78 26.53 -0.70
CA VAL A 109 9.04 26.61 -1.97
C VAL A 109 9.93 26.92 -3.18
N SER A 110 11.24 27.11 -2.99
CA SER A 110 12.21 27.10 -4.08
C SER A 110 12.70 25.70 -4.45
N GLY A 111 12.60 24.74 -3.52
CA GLY A 111 13.20 23.41 -3.63
C GLY A 111 14.66 23.37 -3.18
N GLY A 112 14.99 24.09 -2.10
CA GLY A 112 16.35 24.23 -1.58
C GLY A 112 17.01 25.56 -1.97
N TYR A 113 18.34 25.62 -1.91
CA TYR A 113 19.12 26.76 -2.42
C TYR A 113 19.34 26.63 -3.94
N THR A 114 19.32 27.76 -4.65
CA THR A 114 19.66 27.81 -6.08
C THR A 114 21.10 27.37 -6.35
N LYS A 115 21.42 27.10 -7.63
CA LYS A 115 22.82 27.20 -8.12
C LYS A 115 23.36 28.62 -7.85
N ALA A 116 24.68 28.79 -7.96
CA ALA A 116 25.31 30.10 -7.86
C ALA A 116 24.82 31.04 -8.97
N VAL A 117 24.50 32.29 -8.62
CA VAL A 117 23.98 33.32 -9.52
C VAL A 117 24.61 34.67 -9.19
N SER A 118 24.57 35.62 -10.14
CA SER A 118 25.05 36.99 -9.90
C SER A 118 24.28 37.65 -8.75
N GLY A 119 25.01 38.15 -7.75
CA GLY A 119 24.46 38.93 -6.62
C GLY A 119 24.34 40.43 -6.91
N THR A 120 24.78 40.88 -8.08
CA THR A 120 24.69 42.27 -8.56
C THR A 120 23.65 42.48 -9.66
N LYS A 121 23.07 41.40 -10.21
CA LYS A 121 21.95 41.44 -11.17
C LYS A 121 20.68 40.86 -10.54
N PRO A 122 19.47 41.30 -10.92
CA PRO A 122 18.23 40.69 -10.45
C PRO A 122 18.12 39.22 -10.90
N TYR A 123 17.58 38.35 -10.04
CA TYR A 123 17.39 36.93 -10.33
C TYR A 123 15.92 36.53 -10.21
N SER A 124 15.39 35.77 -11.19
CA SER A 124 14.00 35.32 -11.21
C SER A 124 13.89 33.84 -10.83
N ILE A 125 13.02 33.51 -9.87
CA ILE A 125 12.78 32.15 -9.40
C ILE A 125 11.29 31.79 -9.45
N LYS A 126 10.93 30.68 -10.11
CA LYS A 126 9.57 30.11 -10.11
C LYS A 126 9.37 29.29 -8.84
N LEU A 127 8.32 29.57 -8.08
CA LEU A 127 8.05 28.85 -6.83
C LEU A 127 7.25 27.57 -7.09
N LYS A 128 7.52 26.52 -6.30
CA LYS A 128 6.91 25.19 -6.38
C LYS A 128 5.57 25.08 -5.61
N THR A 129 4.92 26.19 -5.29
CA THR A 129 3.68 26.20 -4.49
C THR A 129 2.80 27.37 -4.93
N PRO A 130 1.50 27.16 -5.18
CA PRO A 130 0.61 28.20 -5.66
C PRO A 130 0.29 29.25 -4.58
N LEU A 131 -0.18 30.42 -5.01
CA LEU A 131 -0.80 31.41 -4.15
C LEU A 131 -2.16 30.91 -3.63
N HIS A 132 -2.47 31.19 -2.36
CA HIS A 132 -3.79 31.01 -1.76
C HIS A 132 -4.54 32.36 -1.66
N GLN A 133 -5.82 32.33 -1.33
CA GLN A 133 -6.63 33.54 -1.08
C GLN A 133 -6.13 34.30 0.16
N GLY A 134 -6.04 35.63 0.10
CA GLY A 134 -5.51 36.43 1.21
C GLY A 134 -3.98 36.48 1.27
N ASP A 135 -3.42 36.44 2.48
CA ASP A 135 -2.03 36.82 2.77
C ASP A 135 -1.01 35.71 2.51
N ASN A 136 -0.33 35.79 1.36
CA ASN A 136 0.78 34.92 1.02
C ASN A 136 2.08 35.53 1.55
N ILE A 137 2.55 35.01 2.69
CA ILE A 137 3.79 35.48 3.33
C ILE A 137 4.96 34.57 2.95
N PHE A 138 6.04 35.18 2.46
CA PHE A 138 7.29 34.55 2.07
C PHE A 138 8.45 35.06 2.91
N SER A 139 9.46 34.21 3.12
CA SER A 139 10.77 34.57 3.64
C SER A 139 11.79 34.20 2.58
N VAL A 140 12.44 35.21 2.01
CA VAL A 140 13.46 35.04 0.96
C VAL A 140 14.82 35.17 1.60
N TRP A 141 15.64 34.13 1.45
CA TRP A 141 16.97 34.02 2.04
C TRP A 141 18.04 34.13 0.96
N VAL A 142 19.15 34.79 1.28
CA VAL A 142 20.35 34.84 0.44
C VAL A 142 21.58 34.44 1.24
N LYS A 143 22.53 33.78 0.59
CA LYS A 143 23.87 33.50 1.11
C LYS A 143 24.94 33.57 0.01
N ARG A 144 26.21 33.67 0.39
CA ARG A 144 27.36 33.54 -0.52
C ARG A 144 27.37 32.17 -1.20
N ALA A 145 27.70 32.13 -2.49
CA ALA A 145 27.85 30.89 -3.23
C ALA A 145 28.98 30.03 -2.65
N GLY A 146 28.76 28.72 -2.52
CA GLY A 146 29.77 27.75 -2.07
C GLY A 146 30.27 27.89 -0.61
N LYS A 147 29.85 28.92 0.14
CA LYS A 147 30.24 29.12 1.55
C LYS A 147 29.12 28.72 2.53
N LYS A 148 29.50 28.45 3.77
CA LYS A 148 28.57 28.31 4.91
C LYS A 148 27.95 29.68 5.24
N PRO A 149 26.66 29.75 5.64
CA PRO A 149 26.01 31.01 6.02
C PRO A 149 26.50 31.53 7.39
N LEU A 150 26.38 32.83 7.63
CA LEU A 150 26.62 33.44 8.95
C LEU A 150 25.61 33.02 10.01
N ASN A 151 24.31 33.13 9.69
CA ASN A 151 23.26 32.91 10.67
C ASN A 151 23.06 31.41 10.91
N LYS A 152 22.93 30.99 12.18
CA LYS A 152 22.58 29.61 12.56
C LYS A 152 21.25 29.15 11.94
N GLY A 153 20.37 30.08 11.56
CA GLY A 153 19.15 29.81 10.79
C GLY A 153 19.37 29.46 9.31
N GLY A 154 20.59 29.49 8.78
CA GLY A 154 20.92 28.96 7.45
C GLY A 154 21.16 29.98 6.33
N TYR A 155 21.22 31.28 6.63
CA TYR A 155 21.35 32.37 5.64
C TYR A 155 22.39 33.43 6.03
N ASP A 156 22.86 34.25 5.08
CA ASP A 156 23.65 35.46 5.39
C ASP A 156 22.71 36.68 5.58
N SER A 157 21.63 36.75 4.80
CA SER A 157 20.59 37.79 4.93
C SER A 157 19.23 37.24 4.51
N ALA A 158 18.13 37.82 5.03
CA ALA A 158 16.76 37.42 4.72
C ALA A 158 15.82 38.63 4.64
N LEU A 159 14.76 38.50 3.84
CA LEU A 159 13.70 39.50 3.66
C LEU A 159 12.34 38.81 3.74
N SER A 160 11.44 39.35 4.57
CA SER A 160 10.03 38.97 4.57
C SER A 160 9.28 39.73 3.49
N TYR A 161 8.48 39.04 2.69
CA TYR A 161 7.70 39.61 1.59
C TYR A 161 6.27 39.06 1.61
N LYS A 162 5.26 39.93 1.55
CA LYS A 162 3.84 39.57 1.66
C LYS A 162 3.09 40.03 0.41
N VAL A 163 2.25 39.15 -0.14
CA VAL A 163 1.32 39.46 -1.22
C VAL A 163 -0.09 39.08 -0.81
N LYS A 164 -1.00 40.06 -0.79
CA LYS A 164 -2.43 39.84 -0.56
C LYS A 164 -3.11 39.54 -1.90
N VAL A 165 -3.79 38.41 -2.01
CA VAL A 165 -4.55 38.00 -3.20
C VAL A 165 -6.03 38.16 -2.92
N ALA A 166 -6.72 38.96 -3.74
CA ALA A 166 -8.15 39.22 -3.63
C ALA A 166 -9.00 38.06 -4.17
N ASP A 167 -10.23 37.93 -3.66
CA ASP A 167 -11.20 36.92 -4.10
C ASP A 167 -12.20 37.50 -5.10
N ASN A 168 -11.74 37.76 -6.32
CA ASN A 168 -12.56 38.31 -7.39
C ASN A 168 -13.39 37.20 -8.07
N ASN A 169 -14.23 36.49 -7.28
CA ASN A 169 -15.02 35.32 -7.71
C ASN A 169 -14.19 34.22 -8.40
N PHE A 170 -12.93 34.05 -8.00
CA PHE A 170 -11.99 33.16 -8.71
C PHE A 170 -12.17 31.68 -8.32
N ILE A 171 -12.78 31.35 -7.20
CA ILE A 171 -13.15 29.96 -6.87
C ILE A 171 -14.52 29.67 -7.50
N PRO A 172 -14.64 28.79 -8.51
CA PRO A 172 -15.92 28.48 -9.11
C PRO A 172 -16.79 27.69 -8.13
N LYS A 173 -18.06 28.03 -8.03
CA LYS A 173 -19.02 27.44 -7.08
C LYS A 173 -20.21 26.88 -7.84
N VAL A 174 -20.61 25.64 -7.54
CA VAL A 174 -21.84 25.07 -8.09
C VAL A 174 -23.02 25.89 -7.59
N THR A 175 -23.87 26.36 -8.51
CA THR A 175 -25.02 27.24 -8.22
C THR A 175 -26.35 26.50 -8.32
N SER A 176 -26.41 25.41 -9.09
CA SER A 176 -27.54 24.48 -9.09
C SER A 176 -27.10 23.07 -9.48
N VAL A 177 -27.68 22.06 -8.84
CA VAL A 177 -27.62 20.65 -9.24
C VAL A 177 -29.05 20.15 -9.40
N SER A 178 -29.33 19.38 -10.45
CA SER A 178 -30.63 18.73 -10.66
C SER A 178 -30.50 17.40 -11.39
N ILE A 179 -31.46 16.51 -11.14
CA ILE A 179 -31.75 15.28 -11.90
C ILE A 179 -33.19 15.41 -12.41
N ASP A 180 -33.53 14.86 -13.58
CA ASP A 180 -34.93 14.83 -14.03
C ASP A 180 -35.75 13.93 -13.08
N LYS A 181 -36.89 14.44 -12.59
CA LYS A 181 -37.82 13.66 -11.75
C LYS A 181 -38.22 12.31 -12.38
N LYS A 182 -38.23 12.21 -13.71
CA LYS A 182 -38.51 10.97 -14.46
C LYS A 182 -37.42 9.91 -14.30
N GLU A 183 -36.20 10.30 -13.92
CA GLU A 183 -35.05 9.41 -13.68
C GLU A 183 -34.88 8.98 -12.21
N ILE A 184 -35.60 9.61 -11.27
CA ILE A 184 -35.49 9.30 -9.83
C ILE A 184 -36.29 8.03 -9.50
N LYS A 185 -35.71 6.87 -9.84
CA LYS A 185 -36.30 5.53 -9.67
C LYS A 185 -35.24 4.51 -9.27
N LEU A 186 -35.65 3.49 -8.52
CA LEU A 186 -34.81 2.35 -8.15
C LEU A 186 -34.20 1.69 -9.39
N GLY A 187 -32.90 1.40 -9.36
CA GLY A 187 -32.18 0.72 -10.43
C GLY A 187 -31.90 1.58 -11.68
N GLN A 188 -32.45 2.80 -11.78
CA GLN A 188 -32.20 3.69 -12.90
C GLN A 188 -30.87 4.45 -12.73
N ILE A 189 -30.12 4.58 -13.83
CA ILE A 189 -28.89 5.37 -13.90
C ILE A 189 -29.26 6.79 -14.38
N PRO A 190 -29.09 7.84 -13.55
CA PRO A 190 -29.53 9.20 -13.88
C PRO A 190 -28.48 10.03 -14.61
N SER A 191 -28.90 11.18 -15.13
CA SER A 191 -28.05 12.25 -15.64
C SER A 191 -28.08 13.46 -14.71
N VAL A 192 -26.93 13.84 -14.15
CA VAL A 192 -26.82 14.99 -13.24
C VAL A 192 -26.54 16.26 -14.04
N THR A 193 -27.45 17.22 -13.99
CA THR A 193 -27.27 18.54 -14.62
C THR A 193 -26.76 19.56 -13.61
N VAL A 194 -25.71 20.29 -13.98
CA VAL A 194 -25.04 21.26 -13.10
C VAL A 194 -24.90 22.63 -13.76
N LYS A 195 -24.95 23.69 -12.95
CA LYS A 195 -24.52 25.05 -13.28
C LYS A 195 -23.56 25.56 -12.22
N SER A 196 -22.72 26.53 -12.55
CA SER A 196 -21.81 27.18 -11.59
C SER A 196 -21.62 28.67 -11.85
N SER A 197 -21.07 29.37 -10.85
CA SER A 197 -20.47 30.68 -11.02
C SER A 197 -18.99 30.55 -11.40
N GLY A 198 -18.49 31.49 -12.20
CA GLY A 198 -17.08 31.60 -12.56
C GLY A 198 -16.88 32.51 -13.77
N ASN A 199 -15.63 32.89 -14.02
CA ASN A 199 -15.20 33.74 -15.15
C ASN A 199 -14.23 33.03 -16.10
N VAL A 200 -14.11 31.71 -15.98
CA VAL A 200 -13.26 30.82 -16.78
C VAL A 200 -13.95 29.45 -16.90
N LYS A 201 -13.59 28.67 -17.93
CA LYS A 201 -14.11 27.32 -18.11
C LYS A 201 -13.84 26.42 -16.90
N VAL A 202 -14.79 25.53 -16.62
CA VAL A 202 -14.78 24.59 -15.50
C VAL A 202 -14.94 23.15 -15.98
N GLN A 203 -14.39 22.23 -15.20
CA GLN A 203 -14.59 20.80 -15.30
C GLN A 203 -15.30 20.30 -14.04
N TYR A 204 -16.27 19.41 -14.23
CA TYR A 204 -17.04 18.79 -13.16
C TYR A 204 -16.65 17.31 -13.01
N LYS A 205 -16.70 16.79 -11.80
CA LYS A 205 -16.73 15.34 -11.51
C LYS A 205 -17.93 15.08 -10.59
N VAL A 206 -18.68 14.02 -10.85
CA VAL A 206 -19.80 13.59 -10.03
C VAL A 206 -19.42 12.31 -9.31
N LEU A 207 -19.57 12.31 -7.99
CA LEU A 207 -19.44 11.13 -7.16
C LEU A 207 -20.80 10.80 -6.54
N LEU A 208 -21.05 9.51 -6.27
CA LEU A 208 -22.24 9.04 -5.53
C LEU A 208 -21.79 8.38 -4.24
N TYR A 209 -22.44 8.70 -3.12
CA TYR A 209 -22.21 7.99 -1.87
C TYR A 209 -22.80 6.58 -1.93
N SER A 210 -22.02 5.61 -1.50
CA SER A 210 -22.35 4.20 -1.54
C SER A 210 -22.45 3.70 -0.09
N GLU A 211 -23.64 3.84 0.50
CA GLU A 211 -23.89 3.61 1.92
C GLU A 211 -23.42 2.23 2.38
N SER A 212 -23.73 1.18 1.62
CA SER A 212 -23.30 -0.19 1.92
C SER A 212 -21.77 -0.36 1.96
N LYS A 213 -21.02 0.47 1.21
CA LYS A 213 -19.55 0.48 1.15
C LYS A 213 -18.89 1.59 1.98
N GLU A 214 -19.67 2.53 2.53
CA GLU A 214 -19.27 3.74 3.28
C GLU A 214 -18.40 4.77 2.52
N VAL A 215 -18.32 4.70 1.19
CA VAL A 215 -17.42 5.54 0.36
C VAL A 215 -18.14 6.34 -0.73
N PHE A 216 -17.49 7.39 -1.26
CA PHE A 216 -17.90 8.07 -2.49
C PHE A 216 -17.24 7.41 -3.70
N GLU A 217 -18.04 6.89 -4.63
CA GLU A 217 -17.58 6.27 -5.88
C GLU A 217 -17.65 7.31 -7.02
N ASP A 218 -16.68 7.36 -7.93
CA ASP A 218 -16.70 8.24 -9.12
C ASP A 218 -17.70 7.71 -10.13
N VAL A 219 -18.76 8.47 -10.42
CA VAL A 219 -19.85 8.06 -11.31
C VAL A 219 -19.88 8.83 -12.61
N SER A 220 -18.94 9.74 -12.87
CA SER A 220 -18.84 10.50 -14.13
C SER A 220 -17.66 10.08 -15.01
N ASN A 221 -16.99 8.97 -14.68
CA ASN A 221 -15.77 8.48 -15.34
C ASN A 221 -14.67 9.55 -15.37
N GLY A 222 -14.47 10.25 -14.25
CA GLY A 222 -13.47 11.32 -14.14
C GLY A 222 -14.07 12.71 -14.32
N TYR A 223 -13.26 13.64 -14.86
CA TYR A 223 -13.64 15.04 -15.05
C TYR A 223 -14.18 15.30 -16.46
N THR A 224 -15.25 16.09 -16.58
CA THR A 224 -15.79 16.54 -17.87
C THR A 224 -14.76 17.34 -18.68
N LYS A 225 -15.00 17.50 -19.98
CA LYS A 225 -14.35 18.57 -20.77
C LYS A 225 -14.68 19.95 -20.18
N GLY A 226 -13.86 20.95 -20.48
CA GLY A 226 -14.08 22.34 -20.05
C GLY A 226 -15.36 22.95 -20.62
N THR A 227 -16.17 23.53 -19.74
CA THR A 227 -17.48 24.13 -20.04
C THR A 227 -17.61 25.53 -19.44
N GLU A 228 -18.43 26.40 -20.03
CA GLU A 228 -18.69 27.73 -19.46
C GLU A 228 -19.55 27.61 -18.20
N PRO A 229 -19.17 28.23 -17.05
CA PRO A 229 -19.81 28.02 -15.75
C PRO A 229 -21.34 28.16 -15.74
N SER A 230 -21.85 29.21 -16.37
CA SER A 230 -23.28 29.55 -16.41
C SER A 230 -24.10 28.64 -17.32
N LYS A 231 -23.46 27.88 -18.23
CA LYS A 231 -24.14 26.98 -19.15
C LYS A 231 -24.48 25.67 -18.42
N PRO A 232 -25.76 25.25 -18.36
CA PRO A 232 -26.12 23.96 -17.80
C PRO A 232 -25.38 22.83 -18.54
N THR A 233 -24.69 22.00 -17.77
CA THR A 233 -23.90 20.87 -18.25
C THR A 233 -24.50 19.59 -17.70
N THR A 234 -25.00 18.73 -18.58
CA THR A 234 -25.60 17.44 -18.22
C THR A 234 -24.56 16.33 -18.28
N ILE A 235 -24.41 15.61 -17.18
CA ILE A 235 -23.38 14.59 -16.97
C ILE A 235 -24.08 13.25 -16.80
N LYS A 236 -23.99 12.37 -17.80
CA LYS A 236 -24.46 10.98 -17.68
C LYS A 236 -23.65 10.30 -16.57
N THR A 237 -24.33 9.64 -15.63
CA THR A 237 -23.65 8.85 -14.60
C THR A 237 -23.50 7.38 -14.99
N THR A 238 -22.78 6.59 -14.19
CA THR A 238 -22.58 5.14 -14.41
C THR A 238 -23.23 4.24 -13.37
N SER A 239 -23.70 4.77 -12.24
CA SER A 239 -24.26 3.97 -11.14
C SER A 239 -25.79 4.10 -11.04
N PRO A 240 -26.51 3.01 -10.78
CA PRO A 240 -27.94 3.05 -10.54
C PRO A 240 -28.25 3.68 -9.18
N LEU A 241 -29.40 4.35 -9.09
CA LEU A 241 -29.97 4.79 -7.82
C LEU A 241 -30.43 3.59 -6.98
N LYS A 242 -30.12 3.64 -5.69
CA LYS A 242 -30.53 2.67 -4.65
C LYS A 242 -31.82 3.14 -3.96
N PRO A 243 -32.49 2.33 -3.12
CA PRO A 243 -33.58 2.84 -2.28
C PRO A 243 -33.08 3.94 -1.33
N GLY A 244 -33.96 4.87 -0.96
CA GLY A 244 -33.64 5.94 -0.01
C GLY A 244 -32.68 7.02 -0.55
N LYS A 245 -31.82 7.52 0.34
CA LYS A 245 -31.07 8.78 0.16
C LYS A 245 -29.79 8.62 -0.67
N ASN A 246 -29.91 8.88 -1.96
CA ASN A 246 -28.79 8.89 -2.89
C ASN A 246 -28.08 10.26 -2.82
N THR A 247 -26.97 10.32 -2.08
CA THR A 247 -26.17 11.55 -1.92
C THR A 247 -25.12 11.67 -3.02
N PHE A 248 -25.40 12.49 -4.02
CA PHE A 248 -24.41 12.92 -5.00
C PHE A 248 -23.50 14.00 -4.42
N ARG A 249 -22.24 14.03 -4.89
CA ARG A 249 -21.27 15.11 -4.64
C ARG A 249 -20.71 15.57 -5.97
N VAL A 250 -20.99 16.81 -6.32
CA VAL A 250 -20.38 17.48 -7.47
C VAL A 250 -19.08 18.13 -7.01
N TRP A 251 -17.97 17.68 -7.56
CA TRP A 251 -16.69 18.38 -7.53
C TRP A 251 -16.59 19.32 -8.73
N ILE A 252 -16.06 20.52 -8.51
CA ILE A 252 -15.79 21.49 -9.56
C ILE A 252 -14.35 21.98 -9.46
N LYS A 253 -13.67 22.09 -10.59
CA LYS A 253 -12.37 22.75 -10.72
C LYS A 253 -12.29 23.55 -12.02
N LYS A 254 -11.30 24.42 -12.15
CA LYS A 254 -11.02 25.09 -13.43
C LYS A 254 -10.52 24.12 -14.47
N ASP A 255 -10.89 24.40 -15.73
CA ASP A 255 -10.27 23.76 -16.88
C ASP A 255 -8.82 24.23 -17.06
N GLY A 256 -7.97 23.37 -17.63
CA GLY A 256 -6.54 23.65 -17.88
C GLY A 256 -5.66 23.94 -16.66
N LEU A 257 -6.19 23.88 -15.43
CA LEU A 257 -5.46 24.21 -14.19
C LEU A 257 -5.47 23.07 -13.17
N PRO A 258 -4.43 22.98 -12.31
CA PRO A 258 -4.41 22.08 -11.17
C PRO A 258 -5.44 22.53 -10.11
N PRO A 259 -6.09 21.58 -9.42
CA PRO A 259 -7.08 21.88 -8.39
C PRO A 259 -6.46 22.49 -7.12
N MET A 260 -7.26 23.27 -6.38
CA MET A 260 -6.79 23.92 -5.14
C MET A 260 -6.71 22.98 -3.93
N THR A 261 -7.48 21.89 -3.89
CA THR A 261 -7.44 20.89 -2.80
C THR A 261 -6.60 19.67 -3.18
N SER A 262 -5.95 19.05 -2.19
CA SER A 262 -5.27 17.76 -2.35
C SER A 262 -6.20 16.62 -2.75
N SER A 263 -7.50 16.73 -2.46
CA SER A 263 -8.54 15.80 -2.89
C SER A 263 -8.87 15.90 -4.39
N GLY A 264 -8.39 16.96 -5.08
CA GLY A 264 -8.49 17.05 -6.54
C GLY A 264 -9.56 18.00 -7.09
N TYR A 265 -10.13 18.89 -6.28
CA TYR A 265 -11.15 19.89 -6.68
C TYR A 265 -10.84 21.33 -6.21
N ASP A 266 -11.51 22.35 -6.78
CA ASP A 266 -11.49 23.74 -6.27
C ASP A 266 -12.61 23.98 -5.26
N SER A 267 -13.81 23.45 -5.53
CA SER A 267 -14.97 23.47 -4.64
C SER A 267 -15.81 22.20 -4.80
N SER A 268 -16.76 21.96 -3.89
CA SER A 268 -17.67 20.83 -3.97
C SER A 268 -19.03 21.12 -3.33
N THR A 269 -20.08 20.50 -3.83
CA THR A 269 -21.46 20.62 -3.30
C THR A 269 -22.14 19.24 -3.28
N ASN A 270 -22.82 18.92 -2.17
CA ASN A 270 -23.65 17.71 -2.09
C ASN A 270 -25.05 18.01 -2.65
N TYR A 271 -25.66 17.03 -3.30
CA TYR A 271 -27.06 17.06 -3.74
C TYR A 271 -27.69 15.70 -3.41
N ILE A 272 -28.84 15.70 -2.74
CA ILE A 272 -29.49 14.47 -2.28
C ILE A 272 -30.79 14.31 -3.06
N VAL A 273 -31.00 13.13 -3.63
CA VAL A 273 -32.33 12.68 -4.08
C VAL A 273 -32.76 11.50 -3.22
N ASP A 274 -34.04 11.47 -2.88
CA ASP A 274 -34.65 10.36 -2.14
C ASP A 274 -35.43 9.49 -3.14
N VAL A 275 -35.17 8.19 -3.15
CA VAL A 275 -35.87 7.21 -3.99
C VAL A 275 -36.82 6.42 -3.12
N PRO A 276 -38.13 6.38 -3.42
CA PRO A 276 -39.08 5.61 -2.63
C PRO A 276 -38.63 4.17 -2.40
N VAL A 277 -38.57 3.77 -1.14
CA VAL A 277 -38.32 2.38 -0.76
C VAL A 277 -39.57 1.58 -1.12
N ASP A 278 -39.43 0.61 -2.02
CA ASP A 278 -40.53 -0.28 -2.36
C ASP A 278 -40.82 -1.20 -1.16
N LYS A 279 -42.07 -1.20 -0.70
CA LYS A 279 -42.54 -2.10 0.37
C LYS A 279 -42.38 -3.59 0.02
N ASN A 280 -42.33 -3.91 -1.27
CA ASN A 280 -42.16 -5.26 -1.80
C ASN A 280 -40.68 -5.66 -1.96
N ALA A 281 -39.73 -4.74 -1.74
CA ALA A 281 -38.30 -4.98 -1.90
C ALA A 281 -37.79 -6.17 -1.07
N SER A 282 -36.70 -6.79 -1.53
CA SER A 282 -36.01 -7.82 -0.75
C SER A 282 -35.29 -7.24 0.47
N LYS A 283 -35.17 -8.08 1.52
CA LYS A 283 -34.48 -7.79 2.78
C LYS A 283 -33.64 -8.98 3.22
N ILE A 284 -32.52 -8.73 3.88
CA ILE A 284 -31.62 -9.74 4.41
C ILE A 284 -31.92 -9.97 5.90
N LEU A 285 -32.74 -11.00 6.17
CA LEU A 285 -33.09 -11.40 7.53
C LEU A 285 -31.84 -11.88 8.28
N ASP A 286 -31.06 -12.79 7.71
CA ASP A 286 -29.86 -13.32 8.36
C ASP A 286 -28.67 -13.59 7.42
N VAL A 287 -27.45 -13.48 7.98
CA VAL A 287 -26.19 -13.89 7.35
C VAL A 287 -25.25 -14.50 8.39
N LYS A 288 -24.74 -15.70 8.12
CA LYS A 288 -23.76 -16.38 8.98
C LYS A 288 -22.66 -16.99 8.11
N ALA A 289 -21.40 -16.95 8.56
CA ALA A 289 -20.36 -17.78 7.97
C ALA A 289 -20.55 -19.25 8.42
N GLU A 290 -20.32 -20.20 7.52
CA GLU A 290 -20.44 -21.63 7.78
C GLU A 290 -19.14 -22.17 8.37
N GLY A 291 -19.25 -22.80 9.55
CA GLY A 291 -18.12 -23.23 10.37
C GLY A 291 -17.73 -22.21 11.44
N ASP A 292 -17.07 -22.69 12.50
CA ASP A 292 -16.72 -21.89 13.69
C ASP A 292 -15.23 -21.50 13.74
N LYS A 293 -14.43 -21.98 12.78
CA LYS A 293 -13.00 -21.66 12.60
C LYS A 293 -12.69 -21.45 11.13
N PHE A 294 -11.96 -20.38 10.82
CA PHE A 294 -11.53 -20.02 9.46
C PHE A 294 -10.02 -19.88 9.41
N THR A 295 -9.40 -20.42 8.36
CA THR A 295 -7.95 -20.33 8.15
C THR A 295 -7.62 -19.30 7.06
N ILE A 296 -6.43 -18.70 7.14
CA ILE A 296 -5.87 -17.88 6.05
C ILE A 296 -5.86 -18.71 4.76
N GLY A 297 -6.19 -18.09 3.63
CA GLY A 297 -6.23 -18.77 2.34
C GLY A 297 -7.49 -19.62 2.09
N SER A 298 -8.28 -19.93 3.12
CA SER A 298 -9.59 -20.57 2.94
C SER A 298 -10.61 -19.63 2.28
N LYS A 299 -11.62 -20.22 1.63
CA LYS A 299 -12.78 -19.51 1.08
C LYS A 299 -13.97 -19.75 1.99
N ALA A 300 -14.56 -18.68 2.53
CA ALA A 300 -15.73 -18.81 3.39
C ALA A 300 -16.98 -19.16 2.58
N LYS A 301 -17.83 -19.99 3.15
CA LYS A 301 -19.23 -20.14 2.74
C LYS A 301 -20.10 -19.32 3.68
N ILE A 302 -21.09 -18.63 3.12
CA ILE A 302 -22.00 -17.74 3.85
C ILE A 302 -23.42 -18.27 3.68
N SER A 303 -24.03 -18.75 4.77
CA SER A 303 -25.47 -18.98 4.81
C SER A 303 -26.19 -17.64 4.82
N ILE A 304 -27.18 -17.46 3.96
CA ILE A 304 -27.97 -16.23 3.81
C ILE A 304 -29.45 -16.59 3.85
N LYS A 305 -30.24 -15.84 4.62
CA LYS A 305 -31.71 -15.88 4.61
C LYS A 305 -32.25 -14.49 4.31
N GLY A 306 -33.21 -14.40 3.39
CA GLY A 306 -33.88 -13.15 3.06
C GLY A 306 -35.32 -13.37 2.63
N GLU A 307 -36.08 -12.30 2.62
CA GLU A 307 -37.49 -12.25 2.20
C GLU A 307 -37.71 -11.14 1.18
N SER A 308 -38.81 -11.20 0.45
CA SER A 308 -39.34 -10.14 -0.42
C SER A 308 -40.82 -9.94 -0.11
N GLY A 309 -41.26 -8.67 -0.07
CA GLY A 309 -42.63 -8.34 0.34
C GLY A 309 -43.72 -8.73 -0.67
N ASP A 310 -43.34 -9.14 -1.88
CA ASP A 310 -44.24 -9.73 -2.88
C ASP A 310 -44.02 -11.24 -3.11
N GLY A 311 -43.11 -11.88 -2.36
CA GLY A 311 -42.78 -13.30 -2.54
C GLY A 311 -41.89 -13.62 -3.73
N SER A 312 -41.45 -12.63 -4.53
CA SER A 312 -40.51 -12.84 -5.63
C SER A 312 -39.21 -13.48 -5.17
N ASN A 313 -38.60 -14.30 -6.03
CA ASN A 313 -37.26 -14.82 -5.79
C ASN A 313 -36.21 -13.70 -5.63
N ILE A 314 -35.11 -14.02 -4.95
CA ILE A 314 -34.07 -13.10 -4.50
C ILE A 314 -32.71 -13.55 -5.09
N SER A 315 -31.91 -12.57 -5.49
CA SER A 315 -30.52 -12.72 -5.89
C SER A 315 -29.59 -12.09 -4.87
N TYR A 316 -28.46 -12.74 -4.58
CA TYR A 316 -27.46 -12.28 -3.61
C TYR A 316 -26.06 -12.19 -4.22
N LYS A 317 -25.28 -11.17 -3.83
CA LYS A 317 -23.87 -10.98 -4.24
C LYS A 317 -23.03 -10.56 -3.02
N ALA A 318 -21.81 -11.10 -2.91
CA ALA A 318 -20.87 -10.78 -1.85
C ALA A 318 -19.71 -9.90 -2.33
N PHE A 319 -19.22 -9.06 -1.43
CA PHE A 319 -18.02 -8.25 -1.57
C PHE A 319 -17.13 -8.43 -0.33
N LEU A 320 -15.82 -8.39 -0.52
CA LEU A 320 -14.80 -8.47 0.54
C LEU A 320 -14.04 -7.14 0.60
N TYR A 321 -13.74 -6.64 1.80
CA TYR A 321 -12.88 -5.47 1.93
C TYR A 321 -11.40 -5.88 1.92
N SER A 322 -10.67 -5.56 0.84
CA SER A 322 -9.23 -5.83 0.75
C SER A 322 -8.44 -4.70 1.41
N LYS A 323 -7.73 -5.04 2.50
CA LYS A 323 -6.95 -4.08 3.30
C LYS A 323 -5.84 -3.43 2.47
N ASN A 324 -5.15 -4.23 1.64
CA ASN A 324 -4.07 -3.78 0.76
C ASN A 324 -4.54 -2.76 -0.29
N LYS A 325 -5.75 -2.93 -0.83
CA LYS A 325 -6.33 -2.07 -1.88
C LYS A 325 -7.20 -0.93 -1.34
N ASP A 326 -7.31 -0.82 -0.01
CA ASP A 326 -8.16 0.13 0.75
C ASP A 326 -9.62 0.21 0.26
N LYS A 327 -10.16 -0.91 -0.25
CA LYS A 327 -11.47 -0.93 -0.93
C LYS A 327 -12.18 -2.28 -0.89
N TRP A 328 -13.50 -2.20 -1.06
CA TRP A 328 -14.35 -3.33 -1.40
C TRP A 328 -14.02 -3.87 -2.81
N ILE A 329 -13.96 -5.19 -2.92
CA ILE A 329 -13.82 -5.95 -4.17
C ILE A 329 -14.93 -7.00 -4.27
N ASP A 330 -15.36 -7.30 -5.49
CA ASP A 330 -16.33 -8.35 -5.78
C ASP A 330 -15.79 -9.71 -5.30
N ALA A 331 -16.52 -10.36 -4.40
CA ALA A 331 -16.13 -11.63 -3.78
C ALA A 331 -17.05 -12.80 -4.20
N SER A 332 -18.07 -12.55 -5.03
CA SER A 332 -18.84 -13.58 -5.71
C SER A 332 -19.48 -13.03 -6.99
N ASN A 333 -19.95 -13.95 -7.85
CA ASN A 333 -21.02 -13.63 -8.80
C ASN A 333 -22.36 -13.51 -8.05
N TYR A 334 -23.42 -13.06 -8.72
CA TYR A 334 -24.78 -13.24 -8.19
C TYR A 334 -25.15 -14.73 -8.17
N ILE A 335 -25.60 -15.24 -7.02
CA ILE A 335 -26.57 -16.33 -6.99
C ILE A 335 -27.96 -15.74 -7.22
N ASN A 336 -28.85 -16.45 -7.90
CA ASN A 336 -30.15 -15.96 -8.35
C ASN A 336 -31.26 -16.95 -8.04
N ASP A 337 -32.51 -16.49 -8.13
CA ASP A 337 -33.72 -17.30 -8.14
C ASP A 337 -33.96 -18.13 -6.85
N ILE A 338 -33.38 -17.67 -5.73
CA ILE A 338 -33.60 -18.20 -4.38
C ILE A 338 -34.99 -17.79 -3.89
N LYS A 339 -35.80 -18.70 -3.34
CA LYS A 339 -37.18 -18.36 -2.97
C LYS A 339 -37.22 -17.43 -1.75
N SER A 340 -38.26 -16.59 -1.68
CA SER A 340 -38.50 -15.74 -0.51
C SER A 340 -38.64 -16.60 0.75
N GLY A 341 -37.83 -16.31 1.78
CA GLY A 341 -37.78 -17.07 3.04
C GLY A 341 -36.86 -18.30 3.03
N GLU A 342 -36.27 -18.68 1.90
CA GLU A 342 -35.33 -19.80 1.79
C GLU A 342 -33.95 -19.45 2.39
N VAL A 343 -33.24 -20.46 2.89
CA VAL A 343 -31.83 -20.34 3.31
C VAL A 343 -30.95 -20.88 2.19
N THR A 344 -29.97 -20.09 1.77
CA THR A 344 -29.04 -20.45 0.69
C THR A 344 -27.58 -20.27 1.13
N THR A 345 -26.65 -20.88 0.41
CA THR A 345 -25.21 -20.81 0.70
C THR A 345 -24.47 -20.13 -0.46
N LEU A 346 -23.69 -19.09 -0.15
CA LEU A 346 -22.85 -18.36 -1.09
C LEU A 346 -21.37 -18.57 -0.73
N GLU A 347 -20.58 -19.18 -1.61
CA GLU A 347 -19.13 -19.33 -1.43
C GLU A 347 -18.37 -18.11 -1.98
N LEU A 348 -17.44 -17.57 -1.19
CA LEU A 348 -16.58 -16.47 -1.61
C LEU A 348 -15.54 -16.98 -2.63
N ASN A 349 -15.46 -16.36 -3.80
CA ASN A 349 -14.44 -16.67 -4.80
C ASN A 349 -13.02 -16.26 -4.34
N THR A 350 -12.92 -15.34 -3.38
CA THR A 350 -11.69 -14.71 -2.89
C THR A 350 -11.30 -15.28 -1.53
N PRO A 351 -10.04 -15.72 -1.33
CA PRO A 351 -9.53 -16.19 -0.04
C PRO A 351 -9.56 -15.16 1.09
N LEU A 352 -9.63 -15.64 2.33
CA LEU A 352 -9.53 -14.82 3.54
C LEU A 352 -8.07 -14.40 3.84
N GLU A 353 -7.88 -13.13 4.19
CA GLU A 353 -6.62 -12.56 4.71
C GLU A 353 -6.48 -12.83 6.23
N GLU A 354 -5.29 -12.63 6.81
CA GLU A 354 -5.10 -12.80 8.27
C GLU A 354 -5.94 -11.80 9.11
N GLY A 355 -6.50 -12.30 10.20
CA GLY A 355 -7.33 -11.57 11.15
C GLY A 355 -8.74 -11.30 10.64
N LYS A 356 -9.25 -10.11 10.98
CA LYS A 356 -10.61 -9.66 10.63
C LYS A 356 -10.75 -9.43 9.12
N ASN A 357 -11.73 -10.09 8.51
CA ASN A 357 -12.16 -9.94 7.12
C ASN A 357 -13.58 -9.37 7.12
N LYS A 358 -13.79 -8.21 6.47
CA LYS A 358 -15.13 -7.61 6.36
C LYS A 358 -15.81 -8.08 5.08
N VAL A 359 -16.95 -8.73 5.22
CA VAL A 359 -17.81 -9.20 4.13
C VAL A 359 -19.06 -8.32 4.08
N LEU A 360 -19.52 -8.02 2.86
CA LEU A 360 -20.73 -7.26 2.58
C LEU A 360 -21.60 -8.08 1.63
N ILE A 361 -22.81 -8.41 2.04
CA ILE A 361 -23.81 -9.09 1.22
C ILE A 361 -24.82 -8.05 0.73
N TRP A 362 -25.14 -8.07 -0.56
CA TRP A 362 -26.25 -7.34 -1.19
C TRP A 362 -27.37 -8.31 -1.55
N SER A 363 -28.62 -7.89 -1.41
CA SER A 363 -29.79 -8.59 -1.98
C SER A 363 -30.56 -7.69 -2.94
N LYS A 364 -31.26 -8.32 -3.88
CA LYS A 364 -32.31 -7.74 -4.71
C LYS A 364 -33.31 -8.83 -5.13
N ARG A 365 -34.57 -8.51 -5.39
CA ARG A 365 -35.45 -9.43 -6.14
C ARG A 365 -34.83 -9.75 -7.51
N SER A 366 -34.89 -11.00 -7.96
CA SER A 366 -34.22 -11.45 -9.19
C SER A 366 -34.73 -10.76 -10.47
N SER A 367 -35.93 -10.18 -10.42
CA SER A 367 -36.49 -9.32 -11.47
C SER A 367 -35.80 -7.95 -11.62
N VAL A 368 -35.09 -7.47 -10.59
CA VAL A 368 -34.41 -6.16 -10.59
C VAL A 368 -33.13 -6.22 -11.42
N LYS A 369 -33.12 -5.48 -12.52
CA LYS A 369 -31.98 -5.39 -13.45
C LYS A 369 -30.89 -4.44 -12.90
N ASN A 370 -29.71 -4.48 -13.52
CA ASN A 370 -28.48 -3.76 -13.12
C ASN A 370 -27.83 -4.27 -11.82
N ASP A 371 -26.61 -3.81 -11.52
CA ASP A 371 -25.89 -4.11 -10.27
C ASP A 371 -26.26 -3.07 -9.20
N VAL A 372 -27.40 -3.31 -8.55
CA VAL A 372 -28.01 -2.47 -7.52
C VAL A 372 -28.48 -3.38 -6.38
N TYR A 373 -28.46 -2.88 -5.15
CA TYR A 373 -29.06 -3.56 -4.00
C TYR A 373 -30.40 -2.92 -3.62
N GLU A 374 -31.30 -3.75 -3.12
CA GLU A 374 -32.48 -3.32 -2.37
C GLU A 374 -32.16 -3.24 -0.87
N ASP A 375 -31.40 -4.22 -0.35
CA ASP A 375 -30.92 -4.27 1.03
C ASP A 375 -29.49 -4.84 1.11
N PHE A 376 -28.81 -4.61 2.22
CA PHE A 376 -27.45 -5.10 2.45
C PHE A 376 -27.16 -5.43 3.92
N LYS A 377 -26.31 -6.42 4.16
CA LYS A 377 -25.88 -6.83 5.51
C LYS A 377 -24.36 -7.01 5.55
N LYS A 378 -23.74 -6.55 6.63
CA LYS A 378 -22.28 -6.67 6.87
C LYS A 378 -22.01 -7.81 7.85
N LEU A 379 -20.90 -8.51 7.63
CA LEU A 379 -20.41 -9.63 8.43
C LEU A 379 -18.89 -9.46 8.63
N GLU A 380 -18.37 -9.91 9.76
CA GLU A 380 -16.92 -9.99 9.98
C GLU A 380 -16.52 -11.44 10.27
N ILE A 381 -15.51 -11.92 9.54
CA ILE A 381 -14.97 -13.28 9.67
C ILE A 381 -13.52 -13.16 10.13
N ASN A 382 -13.19 -13.74 11.28
CA ASN A 382 -11.82 -13.75 11.77
C ASN A 382 -11.10 -15.03 11.32
N ALA A 383 -10.15 -14.90 10.41
CA ALA A 383 -9.30 -16.01 9.96
C ALA A 383 -7.96 -16.01 10.67
N THR A 384 -7.54 -17.16 11.20
CA THR A 384 -6.25 -17.34 11.85
C THR A 384 -5.30 -18.15 10.96
N LYS A 385 -4.03 -18.24 11.34
CA LYS A 385 -3.22 -19.39 10.93
C LYS A 385 -3.89 -20.67 11.45
N PRO A 386 -3.82 -21.81 10.75
CA PRO A 386 -4.19 -23.08 11.34
C PRO A 386 -3.35 -23.33 12.59
N GLU A 387 -3.92 -24.07 13.55
CA GLU A 387 -3.11 -24.63 14.64
C GLU A 387 -1.99 -25.50 14.05
N PRO A 388 -0.76 -25.45 14.59
CA PRO A 388 0.35 -26.22 14.04
C PRO A 388 0.03 -27.71 14.12
N VAL A 389 -0.13 -28.32 12.94
CA VAL A 389 -0.19 -29.75 12.77
C VAL A 389 1.18 -30.27 13.19
N LYS A 390 1.25 -30.97 14.34
CA LYS A 390 2.50 -31.50 14.92
C LYS A 390 3.01 -32.68 14.10
N LYS A 391 3.40 -32.39 12.87
CA LYS A 391 3.85 -33.30 11.83
C LYS A 391 4.99 -32.65 11.06
N LYS A 392 6.14 -33.33 11.05
CA LYS A 392 7.36 -32.85 10.41
C LYS A 392 7.50 -33.45 9.02
N ILE A 393 7.69 -32.61 8.02
CA ILE A 393 7.87 -33.01 6.63
C ILE A 393 9.30 -32.66 6.24
N VAL A 394 10.06 -33.65 5.76
CA VAL A 394 11.32 -33.37 5.08
C VAL A 394 11.10 -33.25 3.58
N ILE A 395 11.48 -32.11 3.04
CA ILE A 395 11.48 -31.83 1.60
C ILE A 395 12.92 -31.99 1.10
N ASP A 396 13.11 -32.84 0.10
CA ASP A 396 14.42 -33.15 -0.48
C ASP A 396 14.49 -32.71 -1.95
N PRO A 397 14.89 -31.46 -2.25
CA PRO A 397 15.21 -31.09 -3.62
C PRO A 397 16.46 -31.86 -4.08
N GLY A 398 16.29 -32.70 -5.10
CA GLY A 398 17.32 -33.58 -5.67
C GLY A 398 18.59 -32.83 -6.06
N HIS A 399 19.71 -33.55 -6.14
CA HIS A 399 21.01 -33.02 -6.59
C HIS A 399 21.48 -31.80 -5.75
N GLY A 400 22.30 -30.91 -6.30
CA GLY A 400 22.86 -29.76 -5.58
C GLY A 400 24.32 -29.94 -5.18
N GLY A 401 24.98 -28.83 -4.85
CA GLY A 401 26.43 -28.69 -4.90
C GLY A 401 26.91 -28.83 -6.34
N LYS A 402 28.02 -29.57 -6.52
CA LYS A 402 28.62 -29.88 -7.83
C LYS A 402 27.84 -30.92 -8.65
N ASP A 403 26.72 -31.43 -8.13
CA ASP A 403 25.81 -32.32 -8.84
C ASP A 403 24.68 -31.48 -9.49
N PRO A 404 24.66 -31.32 -10.83
CA PRO A 404 23.60 -30.60 -11.53
C PRO A 404 22.30 -31.41 -11.64
N GLY A 405 22.36 -32.73 -11.43
CA GLY A 405 21.35 -33.67 -11.89
C GLY A 405 21.30 -33.75 -13.42
N SER A 406 20.13 -34.09 -13.93
CA SER A 406 19.85 -34.15 -15.36
C SER A 406 20.03 -32.76 -16.02
N LEU A 407 20.66 -32.74 -17.18
CA LEU A 407 20.85 -31.53 -18.00
C LEU A 407 19.90 -31.54 -19.20
N SER A 408 19.26 -30.42 -19.48
CA SER A 408 18.56 -30.24 -20.75
C SER A 408 19.54 -29.93 -21.89
N SER A 409 19.09 -30.11 -23.14
CA SER A 409 19.83 -29.65 -24.33
C SER A 409 19.97 -28.12 -24.43
N SER A 410 19.22 -27.36 -23.63
CA SER A 410 19.33 -25.89 -23.48
C SER A 410 20.19 -25.47 -22.28
N GLY A 411 20.81 -26.41 -21.55
CA GLY A 411 21.68 -26.12 -20.40
C GLY A 411 20.94 -25.85 -19.07
N THR A 412 19.67 -26.24 -18.94
CA THR A 412 18.95 -26.16 -17.66
C THR A 412 19.37 -27.32 -16.76
N ASN A 413 19.78 -27.02 -15.52
CA ASN A 413 20.09 -28.04 -14.52
C ASN A 413 18.84 -28.45 -13.74
N GLU A 414 18.65 -29.76 -13.53
CA GLU A 414 17.62 -30.30 -12.65
C GLU A 414 17.69 -29.71 -11.23
N ARG A 415 18.90 -29.58 -10.64
CA ARG A 415 19.11 -29.07 -9.27
C ARG A 415 18.45 -27.70 -9.03
N ASP A 416 18.37 -26.85 -10.06
CA ASP A 416 17.86 -25.48 -9.96
C ASP A 416 16.32 -25.47 -9.95
N ILE A 417 15.72 -26.28 -10.82
CA ILE A 417 14.26 -26.44 -10.93
C ILE A 417 13.67 -27.03 -9.66
N VAL A 418 14.25 -28.13 -9.17
CA VAL A 418 13.71 -28.86 -8.01
C VAL A 418 13.83 -28.06 -6.73
N LEU A 419 14.89 -27.25 -6.58
CA LEU A 419 15.02 -26.29 -5.49
C LEU A 419 13.94 -25.22 -5.55
N SER A 420 13.70 -24.62 -6.72
CA SER A 420 12.67 -23.59 -6.90
C SER A 420 11.26 -24.12 -6.58
N VAL A 421 10.95 -25.37 -6.93
CA VAL A 421 9.67 -26.01 -6.56
C VAL A 421 9.62 -26.36 -5.07
N ALA A 422 10.71 -26.83 -4.47
CA ALA A 422 10.78 -27.12 -3.03
C ALA A 422 10.55 -25.86 -2.17
N LEU A 423 11.22 -24.74 -2.51
CA LEU A 423 11.07 -23.46 -1.81
C LEU A 423 9.69 -22.81 -2.02
N LYS A 424 8.95 -23.21 -3.07
CA LYS A 424 7.52 -22.87 -3.23
C LYS A 424 6.62 -23.82 -2.41
N LEU A 425 6.99 -25.09 -2.25
CA LEU A 425 6.22 -26.12 -1.54
C LEU A 425 6.20 -25.90 -0.02
N GLY A 426 7.35 -25.62 0.59
CA GLY A 426 7.46 -25.48 2.05
C GLY A 426 6.50 -24.42 2.63
N PRO A 427 6.49 -23.16 2.15
CA PRO A 427 5.58 -22.12 2.64
C PRO A 427 4.08 -22.45 2.49
N ILE A 428 3.71 -23.27 1.48
CA ILE A 428 2.33 -23.78 1.35
C ILE A 428 2.02 -24.75 2.49
N LEU A 429 2.94 -25.63 2.86
CA LEU A 429 2.76 -26.56 3.97
C LEU A 429 2.87 -25.87 5.34
N GLU A 430 3.81 -24.94 5.54
CA GLU A 430 3.90 -24.12 6.76
C GLU A 430 2.62 -23.31 7.01
N SER A 431 2.03 -22.72 5.95
CA SER A 431 0.74 -22.03 6.05
C SER A 431 -0.46 -22.97 6.28
N ASN A 432 -0.27 -24.28 6.09
CA ASN A 432 -1.21 -25.34 6.51
C ASN A 432 -0.83 -25.95 7.88
N GLY A 433 0.17 -25.42 8.57
CA GLY A 433 0.53 -25.73 9.95
C GLY A 433 1.62 -26.80 10.14
N TYR A 434 2.25 -27.31 9.07
CA TYR A 434 3.29 -28.35 9.18
C TYR A 434 4.67 -27.76 9.54
N GLU A 435 5.50 -28.56 10.22
CA GLU A 435 6.92 -28.23 10.45
C GLU A 435 7.75 -28.69 9.26
N ILE A 436 8.46 -27.78 8.58
CA ILE A 436 9.25 -28.08 7.38
C ILE A 436 10.74 -28.10 7.69
N LEU A 437 11.43 -29.12 7.19
CA LEU A 437 12.88 -29.21 7.15
C LEU A 437 13.32 -29.55 5.72
N TYR A 438 14.21 -28.75 5.14
CA TYR A 438 14.80 -29.06 3.83
C TYR A 438 16.08 -29.88 4.00
N THR A 439 16.39 -30.75 3.04
CA THR A 439 17.76 -31.32 2.95
C THR A 439 18.77 -30.28 2.47
N ARG A 440 18.32 -29.35 1.62
CA ARG A 440 19.01 -28.11 1.24
C ARG A 440 17.98 -27.03 0.84
N ASP A 441 18.28 -25.79 1.19
CA ASP A 441 17.59 -24.56 0.78
C ASP A 441 18.42 -23.72 -0.21
N ASP A 442 19.67 -24.09 -0.44
CA ASP A 442 20.60 -23.52 -1.42
C ASP A 442 21.09 -24.57 -2.44
N ASN A 443 21.73 -24.11 -3.52
CA ASN A 443 22.42 -24.92 -4.52
C ASN A 443 23.91 -25.12 -4.23
N GLU A 444 24.63 -24.16 -3.65
CA GLU A 444 26.09 -24.22 -3.55
C GLU A 444 26.57 -24.74 -2.18
N ASN A 445 25.86 -24.42 -1.10
CA ASN A 445 26.22 -24.73 0.28
C ASN A 445 25.51 -26.01 0.79
N VAL A 446 25.74 -27.15 0.13
CA VAL A 446 25.18 -28.45 0.56
C VAL A 446 26.01 -29.15 1.63
N ASN A 447 25.34 -29.85 2.56
CA ASN A 447 25.96 -30.46 3.75
C ASN A 447 26.56 -31.87 3.52
N TRP A 448 26.88 -32.23 2.27
CA TRP A 448 27.44 -33.52 1.86
C TRP A 448 28.44 -33.33 0.71
N ASN A 449 29.34 -34.29 0.49
CA ASN A 449 30.13 -34.34 -0.73
C ASN A 449 29.22 -34.63 -1.95
N SER A 450 28.85 -33.57 -2.68
CA SER A 450 28.01 -33.66 -3.88
C SER A 450 28.60 -34.54 -5.00
N LEU A 451 29.92 -34.78 -5.01
CA LEU A 451 30.55 -35.71 -5.96
C LEU A 451 30.45 -37.19 -5.52
N ASN A 452 29.96 -37.48 -4.31
CA ASN A 452 29.78 -38.83 -3.79
C ASN A 452 28.29 -39.16 -3.63
N LYS A 453 27.69 -39.77 -4.67
CA LYS A 453 26.27 -40.13 -4.70
C LYS A 453 25.81 -40.95 -3.49
N ASN A 454 26.63 -41.90 -3.02
CA ASN A 454 26.28 -42.76 -1.88
C ASN A 454 26.30 -42.00 -0.54
N GLU A 455 27.13 -40.97 -0.42
CA GLU A 455 27.16 -40.08 0.75
C GLU A 455 26.01 -39.09 0.74
N SER A 456 25.75 -38.45 -0.41
CA SER A 456 24.59 -37.57 -0.66
C SER A 456 23.26 -38.25 -0.29
N LEU A 457 22.99 -39.44 -0.84
CA LEU A 457 21.73 -40.16 -0.60
C LEU A 457 21.59 -40.62 0.85
N ARG A 458 22.69 -41.05 1.49
CA ARG A 458 22.70 -41.39 2.92
C ARG A 458 22.48 -40.17 3.82
N TYR A 459 23.06 -39.01 3.49
CA TYR A 459 22.89 -37.79 4.27
C TYR A 459 21.41 -37.36 4.29
N ARG A 460 20.78 -37.27 3.12
CA ARG A 460 19.37 -36.85 2.96
C ARG A 460 18.42 -37.72 3.79
N ALA A 461 18.56 -39.04 3.67
CA ALA A 461 17.75 -39.99 4.43
C ALA A 461 18.03 -39.92 5.94
N ASN A 462 19.30 -39.84 6.34
CA ASN A 462 19.69 -39.75 7.74
C ASN A 462 19.21 -38.45 8.40
N LEU A 463 19.19 -37.31 7.68
CA LEU A 463 18.65 -36.05 8.18
C LEU A 463 17.18 -36.19 8.58
N ALA A 464 16.37 -36.87 7.76
CA ALA A 464 14.97 -37.14 8.06
C ALA A 464 14.79 -38.10 9.25
N ASN A 465 15.59 -39.16 9.31
CA ASN A 465 15.57 -40.14 10.40
C ASN A 465 15.92 -39.50 11.76
N THR A 466 17.00 -38.71 11.80
CA THR A 466 17.51 -38.08 13.04
C THR A 466 16.64 -36.92 13.54
N ASN A 467 15.91 -36.24 12.65
CA ASN A 467 14.98 -35.16 13.03
C ASN A 467 13.57 -35.64 13.38
N GLY A 468 13.28 -36.94 13.23
CA GLY A 468 11.97 -37.52 13.51
C GLY A 468 10.88 -37.07 12.55
N ALA A 469 11.16 -37.05 11.24
CA ALA A 469 10.16 -36.68 10.24
C ALA A 469 9.01 -37.70 10.15
N ASP A 470 7.78 -37.22 9.95
CA ASP A 470 6.59 -38.03 9.75
C ASP A 470 6.43 -38.50 8.29
N ILE A 471 6.93 -37.74 7.33
CA ILE A 471 7.11 -38.15 5.93
C ILE A 471 8.38 -37.53 5.32
N PHE A 472 8.85 -38.14 4.23
CA PHE A 472 9.93 -37.64 3.38
C PHE A 472 9.44 -37.50 1.93
N VAL A 473 9.65 -36.34 1.30
CA VAL A 473 9.25 -36.08 -0.09
C VAL A 473 10.43 -35.52 -0.87
N SER A 474 10.98 -36.34 -1.75
CA SER A 474 12.05 -35.94 -2.67
C SER A 474 11.46 -35.42 -4.00
N ILE A 475 12.12 -34.44 -4.61
CA ILE A 475 11.65 -33.75 -5.82
C ILE A 475 12.76 -33.78 -6.88
N HIS A 476 12.41 -34.29 -8.06
CA HIS A 476 13.29 -34.60 -9.18
C HIS A 476 12.66 -34.22 -10.52
N CYS A 477 13.47 -34.20 -11.58
CA CYS A 477 13.02 -34.04 -12.96
C CYS A 477 13.57 -35.18 -13.83
N ASN A 478 12.68 -35.87 -14.52
CA ASN A 478 12.97 -37.12 -15.20
C ASN A 478 13.78 -36.90 -16.49
N SER A 479 14.46 -37.94 -16.97
CA SER A 479 15.23 -37.90 -18.20
C SER A 479 15.31 -39.29 -18.85
N THR A 480 15.59 -39.33 -20.15
CA THR A 480 15.73 -40.55 -20.95
C THR A 480 16.89 -40.45 -21.93
N ASP A 481 17.55 -41.57 -22.19
CA ASP A 481 18.44 -41.71 -23.33
C ASP A 481 17.62 -41.75 -24.64
N GLY A 482 18.11 -41.07 -25.68
CA GLY A 482 17.45 -41.06 -26.99
C GLY A 482 16.22 -40.15 -27.06
N VAL A 483 15.03 -40.74 -27.24
CA VAL A 483 13.78 -39.97 -27.42
C VAL A 483 13.30 -39.45 -26.06
N PRO A 484 13.03 -38.14 -25.90
CA PRO A 484 12.55 -37.59 -24.64
C PRO A 484 11.21 -38.18 -24.18
N GLY A 485 11.13 -38.53 -22.90
CA GLY A 485 9.88 -38.93 -22.26
C GLY A 485 8.86 -37.78 -22.15
N SER A 486 7.69 -38.08 -21.60
CA SER A 486 6.70 -37.06 -21.22
C SER A 486 5.81 -37.56 -20.09
N GLY A 487 5.29 -36.62 -19.29
CA GLY A 487 4.42 -36.86 -18.14
C GLY A 487 5.13 -36.88 -16.78
N THR A 488 4.34 -36.92 -15.71
CA THR A 488 4.80 -36.95 -14.31
C THR A 488 4.58 -38.32 -13.68
N GLU A 489 5.49 -38.77 -12.82
CA GLU A 489 5.37 -40.00 -12.01
C GLU A 489 5.83 -39.77 -10.57
N THR A 490 5.39 -40.64 -9.65
CA THR A 490 5.81 -40.59 -8.25
C THR A 490 6.24 -41.98 -7.78
N PHE A 491 7.49 -42.12 -7.35
CA PHE A 491 8.07 -43.38 -6.91
C PHE A 491 7.91 -43.61 -5.40
N TYR A 492 7.78 -44.88 -5.01
CA TYR A 492 7.76 -45.35 -3.62
C TYR A 492 8.61 -46.62 -3.45
N SER A 493 9.23 -46.79 -2.27
CA SER A 493 9.97 -48.02 -1.94
C SER A 493 9.03 -49.19 -1.67
N THR A 494 9.38 -50.39 -2.13
CA THR A 494 8.64 -51.63 -1.83
C THR A 494 9.08 -52.30 -0.53
N LYS A 495 10.27 -51.95 -0.03
CA LYS A 495 10.93 -52.60 1.13
C LYS A 495 10.40 -52.14 2.50
N LYS A 496 9.55 -51.11 2.52
CA LYS A 496 9.08 -50.44 3.74
C LYS A 496 7.61 -50.71 4.04
N SER A 497 6.69 -49.84 3.64
CA SER A 497 5.30 -49.90 4.08
C SER A 497 4.28 -49.61 2.97
N SER A 498 3.03 -50.01 3.20
CA SER A 498 1.90 -49.59 2.35
C SER A 498 1.67 -48.07 2.35
N LYS A 499 2.15 -47.35 3.38
CA LYS A 499 2.03 -45.88 3.46
C LYS A 499 2.93 -45.15 2.48
N ASP A 500 4.08 -45.72 2.10
CA ASP A 500 4.94 -45.16 1.04
C ASP A 500 4.17 -45.11 -0.30
N LYS A 501 3.49 -46.22 -0.64
CA LYS A 501 2.60 -46.31 -1.80
C LYS A 501 1.41 -45.36 -1.70
N GLU A 502 0.80 -45.24 -0.52
CA GLU A 502 -0.34 -44.33 -0.32
C GLU A 502 0.05 -42.86 -0.50
N LEU A 503 1.14 -42.43 0.12
CA LEU A 503 1.69 -41.07 -0.01
C LEU A 503 1.98 -40.74 -1.49
N ALA A 504 2.72 -41.62 -2.18
CA ALA A 504 3.02 -41.46 -3.60
C ALA A 504 1.74 -41.41 -4.48
N THR A 505 0.73 -42.22 -4.18
CA THR A 505 -0.54 -42.25 -4.91
C THR A 505 -1.35 -40.95 -4.72
N LEU A 506 -1.36 -40.41 -3.50
CA LEU A 506 -2.05 -39.15 -3.19
C LEU A 506 -1.35 -37.93 -3.80
N ILE A 507 -0.01 -37.89 -3.75
CA ILE A 507 0.81 -36.86 -4.40
C ILE A 507 0.61 -36.89 -5.92
N GLN A 508 0.79 -38.06 -6.56
CA GLN A 508 0.59 -38.22 -8.02
C GLN A 508 -0.76 -37.67 -8.48
N LYS A 509 -1.84 -38.05 -7.78
CA LYS A 509 -3.22 -37.71 -8.15
C LYS A 509 -3.50 -36.21 -8.12
N GLU A 510 -3.08 -35.51 -7.06
CA GLU A 510 -3.30 -34.06 -6.96
C GLU A 510 -2.26 -33.25 -7.75
N LEU A 511 -1.06 -33.78 -7.98
CA LEU A 511 -0.05 -33.19 -8.88
C LEU A 511 -0.57 -33.16 -10.31
N VAL A 512 -0.92 -34.32 -10.90
CA VAL A 512 -1.49 -34.44 -12.25
C VAL A 512 -2.66 -33.48 -12.46
N LYS A 513 -3.59 -33.44 -11.49
CA LYS A 513 -4.76 -32.56 -11.48
C LYS A 513 -4.40 -31.06 -11.47
N SER A 514 -3.27 -30.68 -10.88
CA SER A 514 -2.82 -29.28 -10.78
C SER A 514 -2.01 -28.82 -11.99
N ILE A 515 -1.15 -29.69 -12.56
CA ILE A 515 -0.22 -29.33 -13.65
C ILE A 515 -0.71 -29.74 -15.06
N GLY A 516 -1.69 -30.64 -15.17
CA GLY A 516 -2.28 -31.04 -16.45
C GLY A 516 -1.33 -31.81 -17.39
N LEU A 517 -0.24 -32.39 -16.87
CA LEU A 517 0.64 -33.27 -17.63
C LEU A 517 0.06 -34.69 -17.73
N ARG A 518 0.63 -35.49 -18.65
CA ARG A 518 0.32 -36.91 -18.78
C ARG A 518 0.56 -37.64 -17.45
N ASP A 519 -0.46 -38.29 -16.92
CA ASP A 519 -0.32 -39.21 -15.80
C ASP A 519 0.46 -40.45 -16.24
N ARG A 520 1.50 -40.80 -15.50
CA ARG A 520 2.26 -42.05 -15.66
C ARG A 520 2.06 -43.02 -14.48
N GLY A 521 1.33 -42.61 -13.44
CA GLY A 521 1.02 -43.37 -12.24
C GLY A 521 2.08 -43.29 -11.12
N ALA A 522 1.68 -43.68 -9.92
CA ALA A 522 2.60 -43.91 -8.80
C ALA A 522 3.18 -45.34 -8.89
N LYS A 523 4.50 -45.49 -8.73
CA LYS A 523 5.23 -46.72 -9.09
C LYS A 523 6.18 -47.22 -8.01
N PRO A 524 6.35 -48.56 -7.88
CA PRO A 524 7.41 -49.12 -7.06
C PRO A 524 8.78 -48.82 -7.69
N ASN A 525 9.70 -48.27 -6.90
CA ASN A 525 11.12 -48.14 -7.26
C ASN A 525 11.95 -48.02 -5.97
N ASP A 526 12.83 -48.99 -5.73
CA ASP A 526 13.61 -49.13 -4.50
C ASP A 526 14.85 -48.21 -4.54
N LEU A 527 14.59 -46.91 -4.60
CA LEU A 527 15.61 -45.87 -4.66
C LEU A 527 16.25 -45.68 -3.28
N ALA A 528 17.58 -45.64 -3.22
CA ALA A 528 18.32 -45.60 -1.95
C ALA A 528 17.98 -44.40 -1.04
N VAL A 529 17.44 -43.28 -1.56
CA VAL A 529 16.94 -42.17 -0.72
C VAL A 529 15.60 -42.50 -0.04
N LEU A 530 14.77 -43.33 -0.67
CA LEU A 530 13.50 -43.82 -0.13
C LEU A 530 13.71 -45.03 0.78
N ASP A 531 14.55 -45.98 0.39
CA ASP A 531 14.83 -47.20 1.17
C ASP A 531 15.47 -46.90 2.55
N ASN A 532 16.36 -45.90 2.62
CA ASN A 532 17.09 -45.57 3.85
C ASN A 532 16.31 -44.65 4.82
N THR A 533 15.06 -44.28 4.53
CA THR A 533 14.23 -43.45 5.43
C THR A 533 13.28 -44.31 6.26
N THR A 534 13.15 -44.01 7.56
CA THR A 534 12.32 -44.80 8.50
C THR A 534 10.83 -44.44 8.49
N MET A 535 10.47 -43.30 7.91
CA MET A 535 9.09 -42.83 7.73
C MET A 535 8.59 -43.09 6.29
N PRO A 536 7.27 -42.96 6.01
CA PRO A 536 6.74 -43.04 4.66
C PRO A 536 7.38 -42.01 3.73
N ALA A 537 7.84 -42.46 2.56
CA ALA A 537 8.62 -41.66 1.64
C ALA A 537 8.14 -41.79 0.18
N ALA A 538 8.21 -40.68 -0.55
CA ALA A 538 7.93 -40.61 -1.98
C ALA A 538 8.99 -39.76 -2.71
N LEU A 539 9.25 -40.07 -3.97
CA LEU A 539 10.08 -39.24 -4.87
C LEU A 539 9.24 -38.83 -6.08
N VAL A 540 9.15 -37.52 -6.33
CA VAL A 540 8.29 -36.92 -7.36
C VAL A 540 9.10 -36.56 -8.59
N GLU A 541 8.76 -37.15 -9.73
CA GLU A 541 9.27 -36.78 -11.04
C GLU A 541 8.33 -35.75 -11.68
N LEU A 542 8.72 -34.48 -11.62
CA LEU A 542 7.85 -33.36 -12.01
C LEU A 542 7.44 -33.40 -13.48
N ALA A 543 8.41 -33.56 -14.38
CA ALA A 543 8.26 -33.70 -15.82
C ALA A 543 9.62 -34.13 -16.43
N PHE A 544 9.70 -34.35 -17.75
CA PHE A 544 10.94 -34.71 -18.43
C PHE A 544 11.78 -33.48 -18.81
N ILE A 545 12.94 -33.27 -18.19
CA ILE A 545 13.80 -32.09 -18.44
C ILE A 545 14.52 -32.15 -19.79
N ASN A 546 14.67 -33.35 -20.37
CA ASN A 546 15.19 -33.54 -21.73
C ASN A 546 14.12 -33.31 -22.82
N ASN A 547 12.85 -33.12 -22.47
CA ASN A 547 11.77 -32.83 -23.42
C ASN A 547 11.56 -31.31 -23.51
N PRO A 548 11.82 -30.64 -24.65
CA PRO A 548 11.73 -29.18 -24.75
C PRO A 548 10.36 -28.58 -24.36
N ASN A 549 9.26 -29.31 -24.56
CA ASN A 549 7.91 -28.85 -24.22
C ASN A 549 7.58 -28.96 -22.73
N GLU A 550 8.29 -29.83 -22.00
CA GLU A 550 8.16 -29.97 -20.55
C GLU A 550 9.25 -29.17 -19.82
N GLU A 551 10.46 -29.07 -20.37
CA GLU A 551 11.52 -28.16 -19.94
C GLU A 551 11.07 -26.68 -19.96
N ALA A 552 10.34 -26.26 -21.00
CA ALA A 552 9.75 -24.92 -21.07
C ALA A 552 8.73 -24.66 -19.95
N LYS A 553 8.03 -25.69 -19.46
CA LYS A 553 7.11 -25.61 -18.32
C LYS A 553 7.84 -25.68 -16.99
N LEU A 554 8.86 -26.53 -16.87
CA LEU A 554 9.72 -26.62 -15.68
C LEU A 554 10.38 -25.27 -15.38
N LYS A 555 10.71 -24.46 -16.41
CA LYS A 555 11.21 -23.09 -16.28
C LYS A 555 10.13 -22.01 -16.01
N ASP A 556 8.85 -22.34 -16.03
CA ASP A 556 7.75 -21.39 -15.79
C ASP A 556 7.32 -21.32 -14.32
N GLU A 557 7.22 -20.10 -13.78
CA GLU A 557 6.92 -19.85 -12.36
C GLU A 557 5.50 -20.28 -11.95
N ASP A 558 4.51 -20.16 -12.84
CA ASP A 558 3.13 -20.56 -12.58
C ASP A 558 2.98 -22.10 -12.63
N PHE A 559 3.66 -22.78 -13.55
CA PHE A 559 3.79 -24.23 -13.54
C PHE A 559 4.49 -24.75 -12.27
N GLN A 560 5.61 -24.14 -11.87
CA GLN A 560 6.31 -24.50 -10.63
C GLN A 560 5.42 -24.31 -9.39
N LEU A 561 4.66 -23.21 -9.34
CA LEU A 561 3.70 -22.96 -8.26
C LEU A 561 2.54 -23.96 -8.27
N LYS A 562 2.04 -24.35 -9.45
CA LYS A 562 1.02 -25.41 -9.60
C LYS A 562 1.55 -26.77 -9.16
N ALA A 563 2.79 -27.09 -9.47
CA ALA A 563 3.44 -28.33 -9.02
C ALA A 563 3.55 -28.37 -7.50
N ALA A 564 4.05 -27.30 -6.89
CA ALA A 564 4.12 -27.15 -5.43
C ALA A 564 2.73 -27.27 -4.76
N ASN A 565 1.70 -26.61 -5.31
CA ASN A 565 0.32 -26.77 -4.82
C ASN A 565 -0.20 -28.20 -5.00
N GLY A 566 0.11 -28.88 -6.10
CA GLY A 566 -0.28 -30.26 -6.35
C GLY A 566 0.29 -31.24 -5.33
N ILE A 567 1.61 -31.14 -5.07
CA ILE A 567 2.31 -31.94 -4.05
C ILE A 567 1.74 -31.65 -2.66
N ALA A 568 1.56 -30.36 -2.30
CA ALA A 568 0.99 -29.97 -1.01
C ALA A 568 -0.41 -30.56 -0.79
N ASN A 569 -1.28 -30.51 -1.80
CA ASN A 569 -2.63 -31.08 -1.72
C ASN A 569 -2.61 -32.61 -1.53
N GLY A 570 -1.65 -33.32 -2.11
CA GLY A 570 -1.45 -34.76 -1.88
C GLY A 570 -1.03 -35.06 -0.44
N ILE A 571 -0.05 -34.32 0.07
CA ILE A 571 0.46 -34.43 1.45
C ILE A 571 -0.64 -34.10 2.49
N ILE A 572 -1.38 -33.02 2.30
CA ILE A 572 -2.48 -32.62 3.19
C ILE A 572 -3.53 -33.75 3.27
N LYS A 573 -3.85 -34.41 2.15
CA LYS A 573 -4.78 -35.55 2.12
C LYS A 573 -4.22 -36.83 2.73
N PHE A 574 -2.90 -37.00 2.80
CA PHE A 574 -2.27 -38.11 3.51
C PHE A 574 -2.41 -37.96 5.03
N PHE A 575 -2.27 -36.74 5.55
CA PHE A 575 -2.45 -36.43 6.98
C PHE A 575 -3.90 -36.15 7.41
N SER A 576 -4.84 -36.05 6.47
CA SER A 576 -6.28 -35.85 6.75
C SER A 576 -7.07 -37.17 6.87
N LYS A 577 -6.39 -38.28 7.20
CA LYS A 577 -6.93 -39.63 7.41
C LYS A 577 -6.51 -40.16 8.78
#